data_AF-A0A2T2THG7-F1
#
_entry.id   AF-A0A2T2THG7-F1
#
_cell.length_a   1.000
_cell.length_b   1.000
_cell.length_c   1.000
_cell.angle_alpha   90.00
_cell.angle_beta   90.00
_cell.angle_gamma   90.00
#
_symmetry.space_group_name_H-M   'P 1'
#
loop_
_entity.id
_entity.type
_entity.pdbx_description
1 polymer ?
#
loop_
_entity_poly.entity_id
_entity_poly.type
_entity_poly.pdbx_seq_one_letter_code
_entity_poly.pdbx_strand_id
1 'polypeptide(L)'
;MAHRGGPPGGLRARHSLQGAPQAGLRAPDGGGRVAAGAVQGAGGGASPQRRPDEVTAAAAVVGSGNRGALARRGSIGYPYGCGLPPDGANRAGPEHRSPPPVSLSAAAASRRLPCERASLPSCRSCWPLPGPRSPPSPPPAAGSCLKSALRSSGASVVADIDHAAHAGGDSLRPTRLLMFGNPQLGTPLMRSVRTAGLDLPQKILIWEGADDSTRVTYNAPSYLTARHEVAGVGSSLNRMGGALADLAEQAAGRVPDTTAFNADSIAAGGGLAIEISDFGVAETYERLEQAVQSRAGLSIRARLDHAQNAPVAADGDSLPPTRLLVLGNLDAGTPLMRKAPTMGIDLPQKMLVWESDDDNTFVSYNEPAYLARRHQLADTTGLDRIAQTLDALVRDATSDEQDAPSDR
;
A
#
# COMPACT_ATOMS: atom_id res chain seq x y z
N MET A 1 -17.32 10.28 72.93
CA MET A 1 -18.40 9.80 72.05
C MET A 1 -17.80 9.41 70.70
N ALA A 2 -18.03 8.15 70.29
CA ALA A 2 -17.75 7.46 69.01
C ALA A 2 -16.36 7.63 68.36
N HIS A 3 -15.35 6.80 68.65
CA HIS A 3 -15.05 5.41 68.22
C HIS A 3 -14.33 5.24 66.87
N ARG A 4 -13.11 4.69 66.99
CA ARG A 4 -12.08 4.34 66.00
C ARG A 4 -12.39 3.05 65.24
N GLY A 5 -11.72 2.84 64.10
CA GLY A 5 -11.41 1.50 63.59
C GLY A 5 -10.77 1.49 62.19
N GLY A 6 -9.44 1.37 62.12
CA GLY A 6 -8.71 0.95 60.93
C GLY A 6 -8.17 -0.49 61.10
N PRO A 7 -7.84 -1.24 60.04
CA PRO A 7 -7.24 -2.58 60.13
C PRO A 7 -5.70 -2.51 60.02
N PRO A 8 -4.94 -3.43 60.67
CA PRO A 8 -4.20 -4.43 59.87
C PRO A 8 -3.83 -5.77 60.59
N GLY A 9 -3.33 -6.74 59.81
CA GLY A 9 -2.62 -7.98 60.25
C GLY A 9 -3.23 -9.25 59.63
N GLY A 10 -2.53 -10.29 59.17
CA GLY A 10 -1.14 -10.71 59.24
C GLY A 10 -1.04 -12.24 59.46
N LEU A 11 -0.32 -12.95 58.58
CA LEU A 11 0.44 -14.22 58.76
C LEU A 11 -0.22 -15.63 58.89
N ARG A 12 0.15 -16.50 57.92
CA ARG A 12 0.65 -17.92 57.93
C ARG A 12 0.20 -18.93 59.01
N ALA A 13 -0.11 -20.18 58.59
CA ALA A 13 0.72 -21.41 58.77
C ALA A 13 -0.01 -22.70 58.28
N ARG A 14 0.70 -23.85 58.29
CA ARG A 14 0.53 -25.10 57.53
C ARG A 14 -0.11 -26.25 58.32
N HIS A 15 -0.58 -27.30 57.63
CA HIS A 15 -0.49 -28.78 57.87
C HIS A 15 -1.71 -29.48 57.21
N SER A 16 -1.76 -30.75 56.76
CA SER A 16 -0.83 -31.80 56.30
C SER A 16 -1.72 -33.05 55.99
N LEU A 17 -1.26 -33.97 55.12
CA LEU A 17 -1.58 -35.43 55.00
C LEU A 17 -2.62 -36.00 53.99
N GLN A 18 -2.06 -36.90 53.14
CA GLN A 18 -2.50 -38.26 52.70
C GLN A 18 -3.69 -38.39 51.71
N GLY A 19 -3.65 -39.22 50.65
CA GLY A 19 -2.73 -40.30 50.25
C GLY A 19 -3.03 -40.85 48.84
N ALA A 20 -2.12 -41.69 48.33
CA ALA A 20 -2.18 -42.43 47.06
C ALA A 20 -2.90 -43.80 47.19
N PRO A 21 -3.13 -44.54 46.07
CA PRO A 21 -2.23 -45.64 45.74
C PRO A 21 -1.93 -45.86 44.22
N GLN A 22 -0.92 -46.69 43.96
CA GLN A 22 -0.31 -47.05 42.65
C GLN A 22 -0.84 -48.37 42.03
N ALA A 23 -0.51 -48.55 40.73
CA ALA A 23 -0.13 -49.78 39.96
C ALA A 23 -0.97 -49.92 38.66
N GLY A 24 -0.47 -50.24 37.45
CA GLY A 24 0.85 -50.57 36.92
C GLY A 24 0.73 -51.15 35.47
N LEU A 25 1.87 -51.33 34.79
CA LEU A 25 2.13 -52.10 33.53
C LEU A 25 1.79 -51.38 32.19
N ARG A 26 2.59 -51.42 31.11
CA ARG A 26 3.93 -51.95 30.77
C ARG A 26 4.30 -51.37 29.38
N ALA A 27 5.58 -51.06 29.14
CA ALA A 27 6.17 -50.90 27.81
C ALA A 27 7.27 -51.96 27.61
N PRO A 28 7.64 -52.33 26.37
CA PRO A 28 8.88 -53.06 26.11
C PRO A 28 9.95 -52.17 25.47
N ASP A 29 11.14 -52.21 26.06
CA ASP A 29 12.43 -51.82 25.48
C ASP A 29 13.00 -52.96 24.62
N GLY A 30 13.86 -52.60 23.66
CA GLY A 30 14.71 -53.54 22.95
C GLY A 30 15.75 -52.86 22.06
N GLY A 31 16.88 -52.44 22.64
CA GLY A 31 18.09 -52.06 21.91
C GLY A 31 19.16 -53.16 21.97
N GLY A 32 19.94 -53.31 20.90
CA GLY A 32 21.11 -54.18 20.86
C GLY A 32 22.03 -53.91 19.65
N ARG A 33 23.24 -53.40 19.92
CA ARG A 33 24.48 -53.60 19.12
C ARG A 33 25.26 -54.73 19.84
N VAL A 34 26.12 -55.57 19.24
CA VAL A 34 27.50 -55.33 18.73
C VAL A 34 27.96 -56.53 17.86
N ALA A 35 28.96 -56.26 17.00
CA ALA A 35 29.59 -57.03 15.91
C ALA A 35 30.43 -58.28 16.26
N ALA A 36 30.67 -59.14 15.23
CA ALA A 36 32.00 -59.52 14.68
C ALA A 36 31.92 -60.79 13.79
N GLY A 37 32.63 -60.83 12.65
CA GLY A 37 32.87 -62.05 11.85
C GLY A 37 33.24 -61.79 10.38
N ALA A 38 34.53 -61.92 10.05
CA ALA A 38 35.16 -61.67 8.75
C ALA A 38 35.14 -62.87 7.79
N VAL A 39 35.19 -62.65 6.46
CA VAL A 39 35.93 -63.45 5.46
C VAL A 39 36.35 -62.57 4.25
N GLN A 40 37.52 -62.90 3.70
CA GLN A 40 38.40 -62.24 2.72
C GLN A 40 37.96 -62.28 1.24
N GLY A 41 38.57 -61.41 0.41
CA GLY A 41 38.72 -61.58 -1.04
C GLY A 41 39.30 -60.35 -1.77
N ALA A 42 40.50 -60.50 -2.37
CA ALA A 42 41.39 -59.50 -3.00
C ALA A 42 40.83 -58.81 -4.28
N GLY A 43 41.41 -57.74 -4.85
CA GLY A 43 42.63 -56.96 -4.60
C GLY A 43 42.89 -55.89 -5.68
N GLY A 44 43.89 -55.02 -5.43
CA GLY A 44 44.61 -54.14 -6.38
C GLY A 44 43.86 -52.92 -6.91
N GLY A 45 44.35 -51.68 -6.91
CA GLY A 45 45.65 -51.07 -6.62
C GLY A 45 45.63 -49.64 -7.21
N ALA A 46 46.52 -48.78 -6.72
CA ALA A 46 46.84 -47.41 -7.16
C ALA A 46 45.95 -46.22 -6.67
N SER A 47 46.36 -45.67 -5.52
CA SER A 47 46.36 -44.23 -5.19
C SER A 47 47.59 -43.55 -5.86
N PRO A 48 47.81 -42.20 -5.86
CA PRO A 48 47.23 -41.22 -4.92
C PRO A 48 46.87 -39.80 -5.43
N GLN A 49 46.02 -39.14 -4.64
CA GLN A 49 46.04 -37.72 -4.19
C GLN A 49 46.02 -36.60 -5.26
N ARG A 50 45.17 -35.57 -5.18
CA ARG A 50 44.91 -34.67 -4.03
C ARG A 50 43.52 -34.03 -4.14
N ARG A 51 42.85 -33.84 -3.00
CA ARG A 51 41.98 -32.67 -2.73
C ARG A 51 42.82 -31.67 -1.87
N PRO A 52 42.34 -30.50 -1.40
CA PRO A 52 41.00 -29.89 -1.50
C PRO A 52 40.97 -28.34 -1.65
N ASP A 53 39.75 -27.79 -1.66
CA ASP A 53 39.32 -26.42 -1.25
C ASP A 53 39.82 -25.22 -2.11
N GLU A 54 39.16 -24.07 -2.24
CA GLU A 54 38.14 -23.40 -1.42
C GLU A 54 37.49 -22.25 -2.23
N VAL A 55 36.37 -21.75 -1.71
CA VAL A 55 35.58 -20.60 -2.14
C VAL A 55 36.31 -19.28 -1.86
N THR A 56 36.20 -18.26 -2.73
CA THR A 56 36.12 -16.85 -2.28
C THR A 56 35.53 -15.91 -3.32
N ALA A 57 34.61 -15.07 -2.84
CA ALA A 57 34.03 -13.91 -3.52
C ALA A 57 35.03 -12.74 -3.64
N ALA A 58 34.81 -11.84 -4.60
CA ALA A 58 35.23 -10.44 -4.48
C ALA A 58 34.41 -9.52 -5.40
N ALA A 59 33.97 -8.42 -4.81
CA ALA A 59 33.26 -7.31 -5.42
C ALA A 59 34.22 -6.24 -6.00
N ALA A 60 33.61 -5.37 -6.83
CA ALA A 60 33.97 -3.98 -7.17
C ALA A 60 35.09 -3.72 -8.20
N VAL A 61 34.81 -2.80 -9.15
CA VAL A 61 35.52 -1.52 -9.34
C VAL A 61 34.82 -0.64 -10.42
N VAL A 62 34.87 0.66 -10.13
CA VAL A 62 34.42 1.88 -10.82
C VAL A 62 35.06 2.12 -12.19
N GLY A 63 34.37 2.83 -13.11
CA GLY A 63 34.96 3.35 -14.35
C GLY A 63 34.17 4.45 -15.08
N SER A 64 34.48 5.71 -14.74
CA SER A 64 34.40 6.97 -15.51
C SER A 64 34.00 6.96 -17.01
N GLY A 65 32.96 7.72 -17.34
CA GLY A 65 32.97 8.90 -18.26
C GLY A 65 33.32 8.75 -19.75
N ASN A 66 32.40 9.13 -20.64
CA ASN A 66 32.74 9.95 -21.81
C ASN A 66 31.56 10.76 -22.38
N ARG A 67 31.85 12.00 -22.82
CA ARG A 67 30.96 12.92 -23.55
C ARG A 67 31.02 12.61 -25.05
N GLY A 68 29.93 12.83 -25.79
CA GLY A 68 29.99 12.90 -27.25
C GLY A 68 28.66 12.97 -28.00
N ALA A 69 28.27 14.20 -28.37
CA ALA A 69 27.63 14.60 -29.63
C ALA A 69 26.29 13.99 -30.13
N LEU A 70 25.27 14.86 -30.11
CA LEU A 70 24.43 15.28 -31.25
C LEU A 70 24.24 14.30 -32.43
N ALA A 71 23.01 13.81 -32.59
CA ALA A 71 22.43 13.55 -33.90
C ALA A 71 20.91 13.82 -33.90
N ARG A 72 20.49 14.77 -34.72
CA ARG A 72 19.09 15.07 -35.07
C ARG A 72 18.55 13.98 -35.99
N ARG A 73 17.32 13.52 -35.75
CA ARG A 73 16.33 12.90 -36.67
C ARG A 73 15.13 12.58 -35.76
N GLY A 74 13.87 12.75 -36.12
CA GLY A 74 13.17 13.13 -37.32
C GLY A 74 11.71 12.98 -36.94
N SER A 75 10.94 14.05 -37.06
CA SER A 75 9.51 14.15 -36.78
C SER A 75 8.71 13.15 -37.62
N ILE A 76 7.88 12.32 -36.96
CA ILE A 76 6.82 11.54 -37.60
C ILE A 76 5.50 12.06 -37.04
N GLY A 77 4.79 12.86 -37.84
CA GLY A 77 3.41 13.23 -37.62
C GLY A 77 2.49 12.24 -38.32
N TYR A 78 1.43 11.80 -37.63
CA TYR A 78 0.30 11.08 -38.21
C TYR A 78 -0.93 11.99 -38.17
N PRO A 79 -1.57 12.31 -39.30
CA PRO A 79 -2.84 13.01 -39.33
C PRO A 79 -4.00 12.01 -39.42
N TYR A 80 -5.00 12.14 -38.54
CA TYR A 80 -6.35 11.62 -38.81
C TYR A 80 -7.26 12.82 -39.09
N GLY A 81 -7.49 13.06 -40.37
CA GLY A 81 -8.60 13.88 -40.85
C GLY A 81 -9.84 13.02 -41.04
N CYS A 82 -10.96 13.43 -40.45
CA CYS A 82 -12.27 12.88 -40.73
C CYS A 82 -12.87 13.62 -41.94
N GLY A 83 -13.08 12.90 -43.03
CA GLY A 83 -13.91 13.34 -44.16
C GLY A 83 -15.19 12.52 -44.20
N LEU A 84 -16.34 13.19 -44.32
CA LEU A 84 -17.58 12.64 -44.85
C LEU A 84 -18.13 13.63 -45.91
N PRO A 85 -18.71 13.13 -47.01
CA PRO A 85 -19.08 13.93 -48.18
C PRO A 85 -20.46 14.60 -48.04
N PRO A 86 -20.79 15.59 -48.88
CA PRO A 86 -22.10 16.23 -48.93
C PRO A 86 -23.03 15.55 -49.95
N ASP A 87 -24.35 15.69 -49.77
CA ASP A 87 -25.28 16.22 -50.80
C ASP A 87 -26.76 16.00 -50.42
N GLY A 88 -27.61 16.96 -50.79
CA GLY A 88 -29.04 16.71 -51.04
C GLY A 88 -30.02 17.78 -50.55
N ALA A 89 -30.38 18.70 -51.44
CA ALA A 89 -31.26 19.86 -51.21
C ALA A 89 -32.79 19.58 -51.31
N ASN A 90 -33.56 20.41 -50.59
CA ASN A 90 -34.88 21.03 -50.86
C ASN A 90 -35.98 20.30 -51.68
N ARG A 91 -37.23 20.33 -51.14
CA ARG A 91 -38.42 20.92 -51.83
C ARG A 91 -39.69 21.05 -50.94
N ALA A 92 -40.54 21.97 -51.40
CA ALA A 92 -41.71 22.66 -50.82
C ALA A 92 -42.96 21.84 -50.39
N GLY A 93 -43.84 22.47 -49.59
CA GLY A 93 -45.19 22.04 -49.20
C GLY A 93 -46.26 22.12 -50.31
N PRO A 94 -47.58 21.95 -50.02
CA PRO A 94 -48.39 23.01 -49.42
C PRO A 94 -49.54 22.57 -48.46
N GLU A 95 -50.32 23.58 -48.06
CA GLU A 95 -51.36 23.76 -47.01
C GLU A 95 -52.61 22.84 -47.05
N HIS A 96 -53.31 22.66 -45.91
CA HIS A 96 -54.64 23.31 -45.63
C HIS A 96 -55.37 22.83 -44.34
N ARG A 97 -55.99 23.82 -43.67
CA ARG A 97 -57.28 23.85 -42.91
C ARG A 97 -57.35 23.43 -41.43
N SER A 98 -57.63 24.43 -40.59
CA SER A 98 -58.38 24.34 -39.31
C SER A 98 -59.90 24.44 -39.54
N PRO A 99 -60.75 23.96 -38.60
CA PRO A 99 -61.62 24.86 -37.80
C PRO A 99 -61.85 24.34 -36.34
N PRO A 100 -62.83 24.84 -35.53
CA PRO A 100 -62.76 25.96 -34.57
C PRO A 100 -63.04 25.53 -33.10
N PRO A 101 -63.22 26.43 -32.10
CA PRO A 101 -62.94 26.15 -30.68
C PRO A 101 -64.15 25.67 -29.86
N VAL A 102 -63.87 24.98 -28.75
CA VAL A 102 -64.83 24.77 -27.64
C VAL A 102 -64.14 25.10 -26.33
N SER A 103 -64.69 26.10 -25.64
CA SER A 103 -64.43 26.42 -24.24
C SER A 103 -65.19 25.43 -23.35
N LEU A 104 -64.53 24.90 -22.32
CA LEU A 104 -65.17 24.48 -21.07
C LEU A 104 -64.11 24.46 -19.95
N SER A 105 -64.36 25.27 -18.93
CA SER A 105 -63.68 25.31 -17.64
C SER A 105 -64.01 24.06 -16.81
N ALA A 106 -63.02 23.47 -16.13
CA ALA A 106 -63.14 22.98 -14.75
C ALA A 106 -61.86 22.27 -14.30
N ALA A 107 -61.46 22.55 -13.06
CA ALA A 107 -60.31 22.01 -12.35
C ALA A 107 -60.42 20.50 -12.08
N ALA A 108 -59.28 19.79 -12.14
CA ALA A 108 -58.85 18.84 -11.12
C ALA A 108 -57.48 18.26 -11.47
N ALA A 109 -56.70 18.00 -10.42
CA ALA A 109 -55.31 17.61 -10.43
C ALA A 109 -54.97 16.43 -11.35
N SER A 110 -53.85 16.54 -12.06
CA SER A 110 -53.13 15.39 -12.61
C SER A 110 -51.63 15.69 -12.55
N ARG A 111 -50.97 14.98 -11.63
CA ARG A 111 -49.52 14.94 -11.47
C ARG A 111 -48.89 14.50 -12.79
N ARG A 112 -48.14 15.38 -13.43
CA ARG A 112 -47.08 15.00 -14.36
C ARG A 112 -45.81 14.88 -13.54
N LEU A 113 -45.28 13.67 -13.42
CA LEU A 113 -43.90 13.43 -13.00
C LEU A 113 -42.99 13.83 -14.17
N PRO A 114 -42.06 14.78 -14.03
CA PRO A 114 -40.85 14.76 -14.81
C PRO A 114 -39.80 13.88 -14.12
N CYS A 115 -39.06 13.17 -14.96
CA CYS A 115 -37.94 12.32 -14.64
C CYS A 115 -36.87 13.11 -13.86
N GLU A 116 -36.79 12.93 -12.54
CA GLU A 116 -35.61 13.29 -11.76
C GLU A 116 -34.53 12.24 -12.05
N ARG A 117 -33.53 12.62 -12.84
CA ARG A 117 -32.18 12.05 -12.69
C ARG A 117 -31.81 12.27 -11.22
N ALA A 118 -31.69 11.19 -10.47
CA ALA A 118 -31.13 11.19 -9.12
C ALA A 118 -29.74 11.84 -9.18
N SER A 119 -29.68 13.12 -8.83
CA SER A 119 -28.45 13.88 -8.71
C SER A 119 -27.78 13.39 -7.44
N LEU A 120 -26.63 12.73 -7.59
CA LEU A 120 -25.75 12.36 -6.48
C LEU A 120 -25.48 13.61 -5.63
N PRO A 121 -25.44 13.53 -4.29
CA PRO A 121 -24.99 14.64 -3.47
C PRO A 121 -23.49 14.85 -3.73
N SER A 122 -23.16 15.64 -4.74
CA SER A 122 -21.77 16.05 -5.00
C SER A 122 -21.28 16.90 -3.83
N CYS A 123 -20.00 16.80 -3.48
CA CYS A 123 -19.34 17.63 -2.46
C CYS A 123 -19.45 19.16 -2.68
N ARG A 124 -20.09 19.61 -3.78
CA ARG A 124 -20.49 21.00 -3.99
C ARG A 124 -21.38 21.56 -2.88
N SER A 125 -22.08 20.73 -2.09
CA SER A 125 -22.87 21.23 -0.95
C SER A 125 -22.04 21.70 0.25
N CYS A 126 -20.76 21.35 0.32
CA CYS A 126 -19.82 21.93 1.28
C CYS A 126 -19.26 23.29 0.79
N TRP A 127 -19.59 23.68 -0.45
CA TRP A 127 -19.09 24.88 -1.12
C TRP A 127 -20.27 25.86 -1.30
N PRO A 128 -20.17 27.12 -0.86
CA PRO A 128 -21.07 28.16 -1.35
C PRO A 128 -20.94 28.27 -2.88
N LEU A 129 -22.04 28.58 -3.56
CA LEU A 129 -22.16 28.77 -5.03
C LEU A 129 -21.01 29.57 -5.66
N PRO A 130 -20.69 29.37 -6.96
CA PRO A 130 -19.46 29.86 -7.58
C PRO A 130 -19.42 31.39 -7.67
N GLY A 131 -18.65 32.01 -6.76
CA GLY A 131 -18.03 33.32 -6.94
C GLY A 131 -16.53 33.15 -7.25
N PRO A 132 -15.83 34.22 -7.68
CA PRO A 132 -14.43 34.10 -8.07
C PRO A 132 -13.55 33.79 -6.84
N ARG A 133 -13.02 32.56 -6.80
CA ARG A 133 -11.96 32.03 -5.92
C ARG A 133 -12.27 32.05 -4.42
N SER A 134 -13.14 31.15 -3.97
CA SER A 134 -13.16 30.73 -2.56
C SER A 134 -11.83 30.05 -2.20
N PRO A 135 -11.29 30.26 -0.98
CA PRO A 135 -10.06 29.60 -0.52
C PRO A 135 -10.26 28.07 -0.39
N PRO A 136 -9.19 27.27 -0.53
CA PRO A 136 -9.27 25.82 -0.34
C PRO A 136 -9.74 25.46 1.08
N SER A 137 -10.52 24.39 1.22
CA SER A 137 -11.01 23.92 2.53
C SER A 137 -9.84 23.49 3.41
N PRO A 138 -9.89 23.75 4.74
CA PRO A 138 -8.85 23.30 5.65
C PRO A 138 -8.74 21.77 5.64
N PRO A 139 -7.58 21.17 5.97
CA PRO A 139 -7.35 19.74 5.78
C PRO A 139 -8.39 18.82 6.45
N PRO A 140 -8.91 19.10 7.67
CA PRO A 140 -9.97 18.29 8.27
C PRO A 140 -11.28 18.27 7.47
N ALA A 141 -11.68 19.43 6.91
CA ALA A 141 -12.89 19.55 6.09
C ALA A 141 -12.70 18.87 4.73
N ALA A 142 -11.55 19.07 4.09
CA ALA A 142 -11.19 18.39 2.84
C ALA A 142 -11.17 16.86 3.00
N GLY A 143 -10.64 16.34 4.11
CA GLY A 143 -10.65 14.91 4.42
C GLY A 143 -12.06 14.34 4.61
N SER A 144 -12.96 15.08 5.24
CA SER A 144 -14.36 14.67 5.40
C SER A 144 -15.10 14.64 4.05
N CYS A 145 -14.84 15.62 3.18
CA CYS A 145 -15.39 15.66 1.82
C CYS A 145 -14.89 14.48 0.97
N LEU A 146 -13.57 14.22 1.00
CA LEU A 146 -12.97 13.10 0.28
C LEU A 146 -13.54 11.75 0.69
N LYS A 147 -13.76 11.52 1.99
CA LYS A 147 -14.39 10.28 2.47
C LYS A 147 -15.80 10.08 1.91
N SER A 148 -16.58 11.16 1.79
CA SER A 148 -17.90 11.11 1.16
C SER A 148 -17.81 10.80 -0.34
N ALA A 149 -16.90 11.48 -1.05
CA ALA A 149 -16.68 11.24 -2.48
C ALA A 149 -16.22 9.80 -2.78
N LEU A 150 -15.32 9.26 -1.94
CA LEU A 150 -14.84 7.87 -2.06
C LEU A 150 -15.98 6.86 -1.93
N ARG A 151 -16.85 7.02 -0.93
CA ARG A 151 -18.04 6.17 -0.75
C ARG A 151 -18.95 6.18 -1.98
N SER A 152 -19.14 7.34 -2.62
CA SER A 152 -19.94 7.46 -3.83
C SER A 152 -19.27 6.86 -5.08
N SER A 153 -17.94 6.81 -5.11
CA SER A 153 -17.17 6.23 -6.24
C SER A 153 -17.08 4.70 -6.25
N GLY A 154 -17.57 4.04 -5.19
CA GLY A 154 -17.40 2.59 -4.99
C GLY A 154 -16.01 2.18 -4.48
N ALA A 155 -15.18 3.14 -4.05
CA ALA A 155 -13.92 2.88 -3.38
C ALA A 155 -14.13 2.73 -1.86
N SER A 156 -13.42 1.78 -1.25
CA SER A 156 -13.44 1.54 0.20
C SER A 156 -12.30 2.28 0.87
N VAL A 157 -12.58 3.01 1.96
CA VAL A 157 -11.54 3.59 2.82
C VAL A 157 -10.92 2.47 3.65
N VAL A 158 -9.64 2.21 3.42
CA VAL A 158 -8.84 1.19 4.12
C VAL A 158 -8.27 1.74 5.42
N ALA A 159 -7.75 2.97 5.38
CA ALA A 159 -7.24 3.65 6.56
C ALA A 159 -7.47 5.15 6.45
N ASP A 160 -7.79 5.76 7.58
CA ASP A 160 -7.90 7.21 7.75
C ASP A 160 -6.99 7.62 8.89
N ILE A 161 -5.82 8.15 8.55
CA ILE A 161 -4.72 8.39 9.49
C ILE A 161 -4.53 9.88 9.66
N ASP A 162 -4.89 10.38 10.84
CA ASP A 162 -4.65 11.76 11.24
C ASP A 162 -3.25 11.87 11.86
N HIS A 163 -2.23 12.16 11.05
CA HIS A 163 -0.86 12.28 11.53
C HIS A 163 -0.71 13.38 12.60
N ALA A 164 -1.46 14.46 12.49
CA ALA A 164 -1.39 15.56 13.45
C ALA A 164 -1.97 15.21 14.82
N ALA A 165 -3.10 14.48 14.86
CA ALA A 165 -3.69 14.02 16.12
C ALA A 165 -2.79 13.01 16.87
N HIS A 166 -1.86 12.36 16.17
CA HIS A 166 -0.96 11.35 16.74
C HIS A 166 0.48 11.86 16.94
N ALA A 167 0.71 13.18 16.85
CA ALA A 167 2.04 13.78 16.83
C ALA A 167 2.84 13.75 18.16
N GLY A 168 2.25 13.21 19.25
CA GLY A 168 2.94 12.91 20.51
C GLY A 168 3.80 14.04 21.08
N GLY A 169 3.23 14.95 21.87
CA GLY A 169 3.96 16.05 22.54
C GLY A 169 4.52 17.15 21.60
N ASP A 170 4.89 16.79 20.37
CA ASP A 170 5.28 17.70 19.31
C ASP A 170 4.06 18.14 18.50
N SER A 171 4.02 19.42 18.12
CA SER A 171 2.98 19.92 17.21
C SER A 171 3.33 19.56 15.75
N LEU A 172 2.35 19.01 15.03
CA LEU A 172 2.38 18.87 13.58
C LEU A 172 1.21 19.66 13.00
N ARG A 173 1.47 20.42 11.93
CA ARG A 173 0.39 21.06 11.16
C ARG A 173 -0.62 20.02 10.68
N PRO A 174 -1.91 20.37 10.49
CA PRO A 174 -2.93 19.43 10.05
C PRO A 174 -2.43 18.59 8.86
N THR A 175 -2.31 17.28 9.09
CA THR A 175 -1.72 16.32 8.13
C THR A 175 -2.50 15.03 8.25
N ARG A 176 -3.14 14.60 7.18
CA ARG A 176 -4.06 13.46 7.17
C ARG A 176 -3.85 12.61 5.91
N LEU A 177 -3.64 11.32 6.09
CA LEU A 177 -3.52 10.35 5.01
C LEU A 177 -4.80 9.53 4.90
N LEU A 178 -5.41 9.53 3.70
CA LEU A 178 -6.48 8.60 3.34
C LEU A 178 -5.92 7.51 2.45
N MET A 179 -6.04 6.26 2.88
CA MET A 179 -5.76 5.07 2.09
C MET A 179 -7.07 4.44 1.65
N PHE A 180 -7.25 4.18 0.36
CA PHE A 180 -8.50 3.68 -0.21
C PHE A 180 -8.28 2.80 -1.44
N GLY A 181 -9.11 1.78 -1.57
CA GLY A 181 -8.97 0.77 -2.62
C GLY A 181 -10.23 0.58 -3.44
N ASN A 182 -10.05 0.32 -4.73
CA ASN A 182 -11.06 -0.28 -5.58
C ASN A 182 -10.42 -1.52 -6.23
N PRO A 183 -10.73 -2.75 -5.75
CA PRO A 183 -10.14 -3.98 -6.28
C PRO A 183 -10.33 -4.16 -7.80
N GLN A 184 -11.42 -3.65 -8.37
CA GLN A 184 -11.66 -3.70 -9.83
C GLN A 184 -10.63 -2.90 -10.63
N LEU A 185 -10.03 -1.86 -10.02
CA LEU A 185 -8.98 -1.07 -10.63
C LEU A 185 -7.58 -1.54 -10.23
N GLY A 186 -7.40 -1.98 -8.98
CA GLY A 186 -6.08 -2.34 -8.43
C GLY A 186 -5.61 -3.77 -8.73
N THR A 187 -6.50 -4.76 -8.69
CA THR A 187 -6.14 -6.16 -8.93
C THR A 187 -5.48 -6.41 -10.29
N PRO A 188 -5.92 -5.79 -11.41
CA PRO A 188 -5.22 -5.94 -12.69
C PRO A 188 -3.73 -5.53 -12.63
N LEU A 189 -3.38 -4.50 -11.85
CA LEU A 189 -1.98 -4.08 -11.70
C LEU A 189 -1.17 -5.14 -10.96
N MET A 190 -1.74 -5.73 -9.90
CA MET A 190 -1.07 -6.79 -9.12
C MET A 190 -0.98 -8.13 -9.86
N ARG A 191 -1.89 -8.40 -10.80
CA ARG A 191 -1.75 -9.52 -11.74
C ARG A 191 -0.64 -9.29 -12.75
N SER A 192 -0.41 -8.04 -13.18
CA SER A 192 0.70 -7.70 -14.07
C SER A 192 2.03 -7.77 -13.34
N VAL A 193 2.16 -7.08 -12.20
CA VAL A 193 3.40 -7.08 -11.41
C VAL A 193 3.04 -7.03 -9.92
N ARG A 194 3.52 -8.04 -9.20
CA ARG A 194 3.09 -8.36 -7.84
C ARG A 194 3.48 -7.26 -6.83
N THR A 195 4.64 -6.64 -7.05
CA THR A 195 5.15 -5.52 -6.23
C THR A 195 4.26 -4.27 -6.24
N ALA A 196 3.35 -4.11 -7.22
CA ALA A 196 2.37 -3.03 -7.23
C ALA A 196 1.48 -3.05 -5.98
N GLY A 197 1.33 -4.21 -5.32
CA GLY A 197 0.63 -4.36 -4.05
C GLY A 197 1.25 -3.58 -2.89
N LEU A 198 2.50 -3.10 -3.01
CA LEU A 198 3.14 -2.26 -1.99
C LEU A 198 2.61 -0.82 -2.03
N ASP A 199 2.31 -0.34 -3.24
CA ASP A 199 1.80 1.02 -3.45
C ASP A 199 0.27 1.09 -3.55
N LEU A 200 -0.40 -0.06 -3.69
CA LEU A 200 -1.84 -0.24 -3.52
C LEU A 200 -2.18 -0.65 -2.09
N PRO A 201 -3.25 -0.13 -1.47
CA PRO A 201 -4.31 0.70 -2.03
C PRO A 201 -3.83 2.14 -2.32
N GLN A 202 -4.63 2.89 -3.10
CA GLN A 202 -4.33 4.28 -3.44
C GLN A 202 -4.31 5.17 -2.19
N LYS A 203 -3.55 6.27 -2.28
CA LYS A 203 -3.26 7.16 -1.16
C LYS A 203 -3.45 8.62 -1.56
N ILE A 204 -4.13 9.40 -0.72
CA ILE A 204 -4.17 10.86 -0.80
C ILE A 204 -3.74 11.43 0.57
N LEU A 205 -2.69 12.23 0.57
CA LEU A 205 -2.26 13.04 1.70
C LEU A 205 -2.87 14.43 1.58
N ILE A 206 -3.50 14.89 2.65
CA ILE A 206 -4.07 16.24 2.79
C ILE A 206 -3.30 16.91 3.91
N TRP A 207 -2.67 18.04 3.63
CA TRP A 207 -1.79 18.69 4.59
C TRP A 207 -1.81 20.21 4.48
N GLU A 208 -1.53 20.89 5.58
CA GLU A 208 -1.41 22.34 5.64
C GLU A 208 0.04 22.78 5.37
N GLY A 209 0.24 23.60 4.35
CA GLY A 209 1.52 24.22 4.03
C GLY A 209 1.94 25.27 5.05
N ALA A 210 3.21 25.70 4.99
CA ALA A 210 3.70 26.78 5.85
C ALA A 210 3.02 28.14 5.58
N ASP A 211 2.38 28.27 4.42
CA ASP A 211 1.56 29.39 3.95
C ASP A 211 0.07 29.24 4.31
N ASP A 212 -0.26 28.30 5.22
CA ASP A 212 -1.60 27.92 5.63
C ASP A 212 -2.50 27.43 4.46
N SER A 213 -1.90 27.11 3.31
CA SER A 213 -2.62 26.54 2.17
C SER A 213 -2.91 25.06 2.41
N THR A 214 -4.11 24.60 2.05
CA THR A 214 -4.39 23.16 1.99
C THR A 214 -3.81 22.58 0.72
N ARG A 215 -2.99 21.55 0.91
CA ARG A 215 -2.30 20.82 -0.15
C ARG A 215 -2.79 19.39 -0.19
N VAL A 216 -2.88 18.88 -1.42
CA VAL A 216 -3.29 17.51 -1.71
C VAL A 216 -2.15 16.86 -2.48
N THR A 217 -1.67 15.72 -2.01
CA THR A 217 -0.54 14.99 -2.61
C THR A 217 -0.94 13.54 -2.79
N TYR A 218 -0.66 12.98 -3.97
CA TYR A 218 -0.94 11.59 -4.31
C TYR A 218 0.05 11.09 -5.37
N ASN A 219 0.18 9.78 -5.49
CA ASN A 219 0.96 9.16 -6.56
C ASN A 219 0.11 9.14 -7.84
N ALA A 220 0.58 9.77 -8.91
CA ALA A 220 -0.04 9.65 -10.22
C ALA A 220 0.02 8.19 -10.70
N PRO A 221 -0.95 7.67 -11.47
CA PRO A 221 -0.88 6.30 -11.99
C PRO A 221 0.38 6.01 -12.83
N SER A 222 0.94 7.04 -13.48
CA SER A 222 2.22 6.93 -14.21
C SER A 222 3.41 6.65 -13.28
N TYR A 223 3.37 7.07 -12.01
CA TYR A 223 4.36 6.67 -11.01
C TYR A 223 4.32 5.15 -10.76
N LEU A 224 3.12 4.56 -10.66
CA LEU A 224 2.98 3.11 -10.49
C LEU A 224 3.52 2.35 -11.71
N THR A 225 3.23 2.88 -12.90
CA THR A 225 3.71 2.32 -14.17
C THR A 225 5.23 2.33 -14.23
N ALA A 226 5.87 3.48 -13.93
CA ALA A 226 7.31 3.61 -13.99
C ALA A 226 8.03 2.81 -12.88
N ARG A 227 7.51 2.83 -11.64
CA ARG A 227 8.14 2.14 -10.51
C ARG A 227 8.05 0.62 -10.61
N HIS A 228 6.89 0.09 -11.02
CA HIS A 228 6.60 -1.34 -10.98
C HIS A 228 6.62 -1.99 -12.36
N GLU A 229 6.91 -1.25 -13.43
CA GLU A 229 6.89 -1.75 -14.81
C GLU A 229 5.55 -2.39 -15.20
N VAL A 230 4.46 -1.86 -14.65
CA VAL A 230 3.11 -2.34 -14.91
C VAL A 230 2.78 -2.18 -16.40
N ALA A 231 2.40 -3.27 -17.05
CA ALA A 231 2.08 -3.29 -18.48
C ALA A 231 0.68 -3.87 -18.72
N GLY A 232 0.12 -3.63 -19.93
CA GLY A 232 -1.13 -4.28 -20.34
C GLY A 232 -2.43 -3.82 -19.64
N VAL A 233 -2.37 -2.84 -18.74
CA VAL A 233 -3.53 -2.40 -17.91
C VAL A 233 -3.93 -0.94 -18.11
N GLY A 234 -3.67 -0.37 -19.30
CA GLY A 234 -3.89 1.04 -19.61
C GLY A 234 -5.30 1.56 -19.29
N SER A 235 -6.34 0.77 -19.57
CA SER A 235 -7.73 1.15 -19.23
C SER A 235 -7.95 1.33 -17.73
N SER A 236 -7.33 0.49 -16.88
CA SER A 236 -7.41 0.62 -15.42
C SER A 236 -6.62 1.82 -14.93
N LEU A 237 -5.42 2.06 -15.47
CA LEU A 237 -4.59 3.23 -15.14
C LEU A 237 -5.28 4.55 -15.52
N ASN A 238 -5.92 4.61 -16.69
CA ASN A 238 -6.65 5.80 -17.15
C ASN A 238 -7.84 6.11 -16.24
N ARG A 239 -8.66 5.10 -15.90
CA ARG A 239 -9.78 5.27 -14.94
C ARG A 239 -9.30 5.69 -13.55
N MET A 240 -8.21 5.08 -13.08
CA MET A 240 -7.58 5.45 -11.81
C MET A 240 -7.09 6.90 -11.82
N GLY A 241 -6.49 7.35 -12.92
CA GLY A 241 -6.02 8.72 -13.09
C GLY A 241 -7.14 9.75 -13.07
N GLY A 242 -8.21 9.51 -13.83
CA GLY A 242 -9.41 10.35 -13.80
C GLY A 242 -10.01 10.44 -12.40
N ALA A 243 -10.23 9.29 -11.75
CA ALA A 243 -10.81 9.26 -10.40
C ALA A 243 -9.94 9.99 -9.37
N LEU A 244 -8.61 9.84 -9.41
CA LEU A 244 -7.70 10.57 -8.53
C LEU A 244 -7.71 12.08 -8.80
N ALA A 245 -7.75 12.50 -10.06
CA ALA A 245 -7.83 13.90 -10.43
C ALA A 245 -9.14 14.53 -9.92
N ASP A 246 -10.27 13.83 -10.10
CA ASP A 246 -11.57 14.29 -9.61
C ASP A 246 -11.62 14.41 -8.09
N LEU A 247 -11.02 13.45 -7.36
CA LEU A 247 -10.92 13.50 -5.90
C LEU A 247 -10.02 14.66 -5.46
N ALA A 248 -8.86 14.83 -6.09
CA ALA A 248 -7.93 15.91 -5.77
C ALA A 248 -8.54 17.29 -6.04
N GLU A 249 -9.29 17.44 -7.14
CA GLU A 249 -10.01 18.68 -7.45
C GLU A 249 -11.09 18.97 -6.41
N GLN A 250 -11.88 17.97 -6.01
CA GLN A 250 -12.89 18.13 -4.95
C GLN A 250 -12.27 18.53 -3.61
N ALA A 251 -11.08 18.01 -3.28
CA ALA A 251 -10.40 18.33 -2.04
C ALA A 251 -9.72 19.71 -2.04
N ALA A 252 -9.04 20.04 -3.14
CA ALA A 252 -8.25 21.27 -3.27
C ALA A 252 -9.05 22.47 -3.81
N GLY A 253 -10.25 22.24 -4.38
CA GLY A 253 -11.05 23.25 -5.05
C GLY A 253 -10.45 23.74 -6.37
N ARG A 254 -9.49 23.01 -6.96
CA ARG A 254 -8.82 23.34 -8.21
C ARG A 254 -8.30 22.09 -8.91
N VAL A 255 -8.27 22.11 -10.23
CA VAL A 255 -7.71 21.04 -11.05
C VAL A 255 -6.23 20.82 -10.65
N PRO A 256 -5.81 19.57 -10.36
CA PRO A 256 -4.42 19.28 -10.05
C PRO A 256 -3.54 19.49 -11.29
N ASP A 257 -2.44 20.21 -11.13
CA ASP A 257 -1.40 20.28 -12.15
C ASP A 257 -0.51 19.04 -12.06
N THR A 258 -0.72 18.11 -12.99
CA THR A 258 0.08 16.89 -13.11
C THR A 258 1.20 17.02 -14.13
N THR A 259 1.32 18.15 -14.83
CA THR A 259 2.28 18.34 -15.94
C THR A 259 3.72 18.46 -15.44
N ALA A 260 3.92 18.85 -14.18
CA ALA A 260 5.23 18.91 -13.54
C ALA A 260 5.80 17.53 -13.16
N PHE A 261 4.98 16.47 -13.13
CA PHE A 261 5.46 15.13 -12.78
C PHE A 261 6.13 14.47 -14.00
N ASN A 262 7.42 14.14 -13.86
CA ASN A 262 8.17 13.40 -14.87
C ASN A 262 8.29 11.91 -14.48
N ALA A 263 7.46 11.07 -15.10
CA ALA A 263 7.49 9.61 -14.89
C ALA A 263 8.82 8.98 -15.31
N ASP A 264 9.51 9.54 -16.31
CA ASP A 264 10.78 9.00 -16.83
C ASP A 264 11.93 9.15 -15.82
N SER A 265 11.75 9.99 -14.79
CA SER A 265 12.72 10.14 -13.71
C SER A 265 12.62 9.03 -12.65
N ILE A 266 11.59 8.18 -12.74
CA ILE A 266 11.38 7.09 -11.79
C ILE A 266 12.03 5.82 -12.35
N ALA A 267 13.05 5.33 -11.64
CA ALA A 267 13.68 4.06 -11.99
C ALA A 267 12.73 2.88 -11.70
N ALA A 268 12.67 1.93 -12.63
CA ALA A 268 12.03 0.63 -12.42
C ALA A 268 12.62 -0.05 -11.18
N GLY A 269 11.77 -0.59 -10.30
CA GLY A 269 12.19 -1.15 -9.03
C GLY A 269 12.77 -0.13 -8.03
N GLY A 270 12.80 1.17 -8.35
CA GLY A 270 13.64 2.13 -7.66
C GLY A 270 13.31 2.28 -6.18
N GLY A 271 14.18 1.81 -5.28
CA GLY A 271 13.97 1.92 -3.83
C GLY A 271 12.98 0.89 -3.26
N LEU A 272 12.74 -0.21 -3.97
CA LEU A 272 12.10 -1.42 -3.45
C LEU A 272 13.18 -2.35 -2.88
N ALA A 273 13.11 -2.63 -1.59
CA ALA A 273 13.80 -3.77 -1.00
C ALA A 273 12.91 -5.00 -1.18
N ILE A 274 13.51 -6.13 -1.56
CA ILE A 274 12.81 -7.40 -1.81
C ILE A 274 13.67 -8.51 -1.20
N GLU A 275 13.17 -9.14 -0.15
CA GLU A 275 13.86 -10.23 0.55
C GLU A 275 13.07 -11.52 0.38
N ILE A 276 13.77 -12.62 0.14
CA ILE A 276 13.18 -13.96 0.06
C ILE A 276 12.89 -14.49 1.46
N SER A 277 11.82 -15.26 1.61
CA SER A 277 11.47 -15.97 2.83
C SER A 277 11.69 -17.46 2.67
N ASP A 278 12.20 -18.10 3.71
CA ASP A 278 12.28 -19.56 3.82
C ASP A 278 10.90 -20.21 4.08
N PHE A 279 9.88 -19.39 4.37
CA PHE A 279 8.52 -19.82 4.70
C PHE A 279 7.50 -19.39 3.63
N GLY A 280 6.34 -20.06 3.60
CA GLY A 280 5.23 -19.64 2.75
C GLY A 280 4.61 -18.29 3.17
N VAL A 281 3.76 -17.71 2.31
CA VAL A 281 3.16 -16.38 2.53
C VAL A 281 2.40 -16.28 3.87
N ALA A 282 1.60 -17.28 4.22
CA ALA A 282 0.80 -17.24 5.45
C ALA A 282 1.68 -17.18 6.71
N GLU A 283 2.68 -18.07 6.79
CA GLU A 283 3.62 -18.13 7.91
C GLU A 283 4.50 -16.88 7.97
N THR A 284 5.09 -16.47 6.85
CA THR A 284 5.90 -15.24 6.76
C THR A 284 5.11 -14.02 7.25
N TYR A 285 3.84 -13.92 6.84
CA TYR A 285 2.97 -12.82 7.26
C TYR A 285 2.66 -12.86 8.76
N GLU A 286 2.38 -14.03 9.32
CA GLU A 286 2.15 -14.20 10.77
C GLU A 286 3.40 -13.89 11.59
N ARG A 287 4.58 -14.37 11.17
CA ARG A 287 5.87 -14.06 11.81
C ARG A 287 6.16 -12.56 11.76
N LEU A 288 5.88 -11.90 10.64
CA LEU A 288 6.03 -10.46 10.51
C LEU A 288 5.10 -9.71 11.48
N GLU A 289 3.84 -10.14 11.62
CA GLU A 289 2.93 -9.53 12.59
C GLU A 289 3.42 -9.69 14.03
N GLN A 290 3.91 -10.88 14.39
CA GLN A 290 4.49 -11.16 15.71
C GLN A 290 5.74 -10.30 15.96
N ALA A 291 6.64 -10.20 14.98
CA ALA A 291 7.84 -9.37 15.03
C ALA A 291 7.50 -7.89 15.22
N VAL A 292 6.43 -7.39 14.58
CA VAL A 292 5.94 -6.02 14.79
C VAL A 292 5.39 -5.84 16.21
N GLN A 293 4.58 -6.78 16.69
CA GLN A 293 3.92 -6.70 17.99
C GLN A 293 4.88 -6.85 19.18
N SER A 294 6.00 -7.54 19.01
CA SER A 294 7.02 -7.72 20.06
C SER A 294 7.87 -6.47 20.31
N ARG A 295 7.83 -5.49 19.40
CA ARG A 295 8.64 -4.26 19.47
C ARG A 295 7.87 -3.12 20.11
N ALA A 296 8.40 -2.59 21.21
CA ALA A 296 7.83 -1.44 21.90
C ALA A 296 7.75 -0.21 20.97
N GLY A 297 6.62 0.50 21.00
CA GLY A 297 6.40 1.72 20.20
C GLY A 297 6.02 1.48 18.73
N LEU A 298 6.01 0.23 18.25
CA LEU A 298 5.54 -0.12 16.93
C LEU A 298 4.11 -0.66 16.99
N SER A 299 3.27 -0.30 16.01
CA SER A 299 1.88 -0.74 15.97
C SER A 299 1.44 -1.11 14.56
N ILE A 300 0.63 -2.16 14.44
CA ILE A 300 -0.05 -2.51 13.19
C ILE A 300 -1.21 -1.54 13.01
N ARG A 301 -1.19 -0.79 11.91
CA ARG A 301 -2.17 0.25 11.55
C ARG A 301 -3.25 -0.27 10.63
N ALA A 302 -2.90 -1.21 9.75
CA ALA A 302 -3.85 -1.90 8.88
C ALA A 302 -3.27 -3.24 8.43
N ARG A 303 -4.18 -4.16 8.13
CA ARG A 303 -3.91 -5.46 7.48
C ARG A 303 -4.73 -5.50 6.22
N LEU A 304 -4.13 -5.88 5.10
CA LEU A 304 -4.84 -5.98 3.85
C LEU A 304 -4.45 -7.26 3.13
N ASP A 305 -5.42 -8.14 2.92
CA ASP A 305 -5.23 -9.30 2.04
C ASP A 305 -5.72 -8.90 0.63
N HIS A 306 -4.78 -8.61 -0.26
CA HIS A 306 -5.13 -8.20 -1.63
C HIS A 306 -5.72 -9.36 -2.42
N ALA A 307 -5.25 -10.58 -2.18
CA ALA A 307 -5.76 -11.78 -2.85
C ALA A 307 -7.21 -12.08 -2.44
N GLN A 308 -7.52 -11.99 -1.15
CA GLN A 308 -8.89 -12.15 -0.64
C GLN A 308 -9.84 -11.05 -1.15
N ASN A 309 -9.34 -9.82 -1.31
CA ASN A 309 -10.15 -8.69 -1.79
C ASN A 309 -10.26 -8.62 -3.33
N ALA A 310 -9.49 -9.42 -4.05
CA ALA A 310 -9.43 -9.40 -5.51
C ALA A 310 -10.69 -10.04 -6.14
N PRO A 311 -11.32 -9.41 -7.14
CA PRO A 311 -12.31 -10.09 -7.95
C PRO A 311 -11.63 -11.20 -8.76
N VAL A 312 -12.28 -12.37 -8.82
CA VAL A 312 -11.88 -13.46 -9.72
C VAL A 312 -11.97 -12.96 -11.17
N ALA A 313 -10.96 -13.26 -11.98
CA ALA A 313 -10.98 -12.90 -13.40
C ALA A 313 -12.02 -13.73 -14.16
N ALA A 314 -12.37 -13.29 -15.37
CA ALA A 314 -13.39 -13.95 -16.18
C ALA A 314 -12.98 -15.37 -16.63
N ASP A 315 -11.68 -15.64 -16.72
CA ASP A 315 -11.05 -16.94 -17.00
C ASP A 315 -10.92 -17.83 -15.75
N GLY A 316 -11.27 -17.32 -14.56
CA GLY A 316 -11.14 -18.03 -13.30
C GLY A 316 -9.82 -17.75 -12.56
N ASP A 317 -8.90 -16.98 -13.15
CA ASP A 317 -7.61 -16.68 -12.52
C ASP A 317 -7.80 -15.84 -11.25
N SER A 318 -7.28 -16.35 -10.13
CA SER A 318 -7.22 -15.63 -8.86
C SER A 318 -5.92 -14.83 -8.76
N LEU A 319 -5.87 -13.86 -7.86
CA LEU A 319 -4.60 -13.23 -7.52
C LEU A 319 -3.86 -14.17 -6.55
N PRO A 320 -2.60 -14.58 -6.83
CA PRO A 320 -1.80 -15.36 -5.89
C PRO A 320 -1.67 -14.65 -4.54
N PRO A 321 -1.40 -15.38 -3.44
CA PRO A 321 -1.30 -14.82 -2.09
C PRO A 321 -0.43 -13.58 -2.07
N THR A 322 -1.02 -12.42 -1.76
CA THR A 322 -0.25 -11.21 -1.50
C THR A 322 -0.97 -10.34 -0.48
N ARG A 323 -0.26 -9.97 0.58
CA ARG A 323 -0.79 -9.36 1.80
C ARG A 323 0.06 -8.17 2.20
N LEU A 324 -0.58 -7.05 2.50
CA LEU A 324 0.05 -5.82 2.93
C LEU A 324 -0.13 -5.61 4.42
N LEU A 325 0.98 -5.52 5.15
CA LEU A 325 1.00 -5.05 6.52
C LEU A 325 1.38 -3.57 6.55
N VAL A 326 0.55 -2.76 7.20
CA VAL A 326 0.82 -1.33 7.42
C VAL A 326 1.18 -1.14 8.88
N LEU A 327 2.37 -0.63 9.15
CA LEU A 327 2.92 -0.51 10.51
C LEU A 327 3.50 0.89 10.75
N GLY A 328 3.34 1.40 11.95
CA GLY A 328 3.76 2.76 12.30
C GLY A 328 4.33 2.85 13.71
N ASN A 329 5.36 3.67 13.83
CA ASN A 329 5.84 4.23 15.09
C ASN A 329 5.57 5.74 15.04
N LEU A 330 4.69 6.21 15.93
CA LEU A 330 4.22 7.59 15.95
C LEU A 330 5.34 8.57 16.33
N ASP A 331 6.22 8.16 17.23
CA ASP A 331 7.34 8.97 17.72
C ASP A 331 8.44 9.12 16.66
N ALA A 332 8.63 8.10 15.82
CA ALA A 332 9.60 8.14 14.73
C ALA A 332 9.12 8.96 13.51
N GLY A 333 7.82 8.93 13.22
CA GLY A 333 7.27 9.55 12.00
C GLY A 333 7.09 11.06 12.07
N THR A 334 6.65 11.58 13.22
CA THR A 334 6.33 13.01 13.37
C THR A 334 7.52 13.94 13.12
N PRO A 335 8.74 13.67 13.64
CA PRO A 335 9.90 14.50 13.35
C PRO A 335 10.28 14.54 11.87
N LEU A 336 10.03 13.45 11.12
CA LEU A 336 10.26 13.41 9.67
C LEU A 336 9.25 14.29 8.93
N MET A 337 7.97 14.23 9.32
CA MET A 337 6.91 15.07 8.73
C MET A 337 7.07 16.56 9.04
N ARG A 338 7.65 16.95 10.19
CA ARG A 338 7.99 18.36 10.44
C ARG A 338 9.05 18.90 9.49
N LYS A 339 10.02 18.07 9.12
CA LYS A 339 11.09 18.42 8.16
C LYS A 339 10.59 18.40 6.72
N ALA A 340 9.78 17.40 6.38
CA ALA A 340 9.19 17.23 5.06
C ALA A 340 7.74 16.73 5.18
N PRO A 341 6.72 17.61 5.12
CA PRO A 341 5.31 17.21 5.28
C PRO A 341 4.86 16.14 4.29
N THR A 342 5.48 16.10 3.11
CA THR A 342 5.19 15.08 2.08
C THR A 342 5.53 13.66 2.55
N MET A 343 6.36 13.47 3.58
CA MET A 343 6.61 12.17 4.22
C MET A 343 5.31 11.48 4.66
N GLY A 344 4.25 12.24 4.95
CA GLY A 344 2.95 11.70 5.34
C GLY A 344 2.27 10.83 4.27
N ILE A 345 2.71 10.86 3.00
CA ILE A 345 2.20 9.95 1.94
C ILE A 345 2.82 8.55 2.04
N ASP A 346 4.04 8.48 2.56
CA ASP A 346 4.83 7.27 2.66
C ASP A 346 4.83 6.67 4.06
N LEU A 347 4.48 7.46 5.07
CA LEU A 347 4.21 7.03 6.45
C LEU A 347 2.71 6.83 6.69
N PRO A 348 2.28 5.76 7.39
CA PRO A 348 3.09 4.71 8.03
C PRO A 348 3.83 3.78 7.05
N GLN A 349 4.82 3.05 7.57
CA GLN A 349 5.60 2.06 6.82
C GLN A 349 4.70 0.91 6.34
N LYS A 350 5.13 0.26 5.24
CA LYS A 350 4.40 -0.80 4.57
C LYS A 350 5.33 -1.94 4.23
N MET A 351 4.87 -3.17 4.43
CA MET A 351 5.57 -4.39 4.07
C MET A 351 4.58 -5.32 3.36
N LEU A 352 4.91 -5.69 2.12
CA LEU A 352 4.11 -6.58 1.28
C LEU A 352 4.71 -7.98 1.35
N VAL A 353 3.95 -8.96 1.81
CA VAL A 353 4.31 -10.38 1.69
C VAL A 353 3.61 -10.94 0.46
N TRP A 354 4.33 -11.55 -0.47
CA TRP A 354 3.77 -12.01 -1.74
C TRP A 354 4.48 -13.24 -2.28
N GLU A 355 3.74 -14.08 -3.01
CA GLU A 355 4.24 -15.26 -3.72
C GLU A 355 4.52 -14.91 -5.18
N SER A 356 5.68 -15.30 -5.73
CA SER A 356 5.97 -15.19 -7.16
C SER A 356 5.38 -16.34 -7.97
N ASP A 357 5.49 -16.25 -9.30
CA ASP A 357 5.01 -17.31 -10.20
C ASP A 357 5.85 -18.62 -10.09
N ASP A 358 7.00 -18.57 -9.41
CA ASP A 358 7.87 -19.72 -9.11
C ASP A 358 7.66 -20.25 -7.68
N ASP A 359 6.53 -19.93 -7.04
CA ASP A 359 6.16 -20.31 -5.66
C ASP A 359 7.12 -19.82 -4.57
N ASN A 360 8.00 -18.84 -4.87
CA ASN A 360 8.87 -18.22 -3.88
C ASN A 360 8.12 -17.13 -3.12
N THR A 361 8.27 -17.10 -1.79
CA THR A 361 7.69 -16.05 -0.96
C THR A 361 8.68 -14.92 -0.74
N PHE A 362 8.21 -13.68 -0.86
CA PHE A 362 9.00 -12.48 -0.68
C PHE A 362 8.35 -11.51 0.31
N VAL A 363 9.19 -10.74 1.00
CA VAL A 363 8.81 -9.54 1.74
C VAL A 363 9.38 -8.33 1.01
N SER A 364 8.51 -7.42 0.57
CA SER A 364 8.91 -6.17 -0.11
C SER A 364 8.51 -4.93 0.68
N TYR A 365 9.39 -3.93 0.70
CA TYR A 365 9.15 -2.67 1.40
C TYR A 365 9.92 -1.52 0.74
N ASN A 366 9.58 -0.28 1.12
CA ASN A 366 10.31 0.89 0.65
C ASN A 366 11.61 1.06 1.45
N GLU A 367 12.74 1.14 0.75
CA GLU A 367 14.02 1.47 1.37
C GLU A 367 13.95 2.86 2.05
N PRO A 368 14.36 3.03 3.31
CA PRO A 368 14.37 4.35 3.95
C PRO A 368 15.26 5.37 3.23
N ALA A 369 16.36 4.93 2.60
CA ALA A 369 17.21 5.78 1.76
C ALA A 369 16.47 6.31 0.52
N TYR A 370 15.54 5.53 -0.04
CA TYR A 370 14.67 6.00 -1.11
C TYR A 370 13.72 7.10 -0.61
N LEU A 371 13.15 6.94 0.59
CA LEU A 371 12.30 7.98 1.20
C LEU A 371 13.07 9.28 1.42
N ALA A 372 14.33 9.21 1.88
CA ALA A 372 15.17 10.39 2.04
C ALA A 372 15.31 11.18 0.73
N ARG A 373 15.62 10.50 -0.39
CA ARG A 373 15.74 11.13 -1.71
C ARG A 373 14.41 11.67 -2.22
N ARG A 374 13.35 10.87 -2.10
CA ARG A 374 12.00 11.21 -2.57
C ARG A 374 11.45 12.47 -1.90
N HIS A 375 11.75 12.66 -0.62
CA HIS A 375 11.24 13.78 0.18
C HIS A 375 12.28 14.88 0.42
N GLN A 376 13.45 14.79 -0.22
CA GLN A 376 14.54 15.76 -0.10
C GLN A 376 14.96 16.00 1.37
N LEU A 377 14.97 14.93 2.18
CA LEU A 377 15.38 15.00 3.58
C LEU A 377 16.90 15.02 3.68
N ALA A 378 17.44 16.13 4.19
CA ALA A 378 18.87 16.28 4.42
C ALA A 378 19.38 15.51 5.66
N ASP A 379 18.59 15.45 6.73
CA ASP A 379 18.91 14.69 7.94
C ASP A 379 18.18 13.35 7.94
N THR A 380 18.95 12.27 7.77
CA THR A 380 18.46 10.88 7.67
C THR A 380 18.48 10.13 8.99
N THR A 381 18.92 10.73 10.10
CA THR A 381 19.11 10.02 11.38
C THR A 381 17.87 9.24 11.83
N GLY A 382 16.67 9.83 11.62
CA GLY A 382 15.41 9.14 11.92
C GLY A 382 15.10 7.98 10.98
N LEU A 383 15.44 8.11 9.69
CA LEU A 383 15.28 7.07 8.68
C LEU A 383 16.26 5.92 8.88
N ASP A 384 17.47 6.18 9.39
CA ASP A 384 18.46 5.14 9.67
C ASP A 384 17.97 4.18 10.78
N ARG A 385 17.32 4.72 11.82
CA ARG A 385 16.67 3.90 12.87
C ARG A 385 15.48 3.10 12.32
N ILE A 386 14.72 3.70 11.41
CA ILE A 386 13.63 3.00 10.72
C ILE A 386 14.21 1.86 9.88
N ALA A 387 15.31 2.07 9.16
CA ALA A 387 15.98 1.03 8.38
C ALA A 387 16.38 -0.16 9.25
N GLN A 388 17.12 0.09 10.33
CA GLN A 388 17.52 -0.97 11.27
C GLN A 388 16.32 -1.74 11.84
N THR A 389 15.21 -1.05 12.09
CA THR A 389 13.98 -1.69 12.57
C THR A 389 13.34 -2.57 11.50
N LEU A 390 13.24 -2.09 10.25
CA LEU A 390 12.69 -2.85 9.13
C LEU A 390 13.55 -4.07 8.81
N ASP A 391 14.88 -3.91 8.77
CA ASP A 391 15.82 -5.02 8.55
C ASP A 391 15.63 -6.10 9.61
N ALA A 392 15.44 -5.70 10.87
CA ALA A 392 15.20 -6.65 11.95
C ALA A 392 13.82 -7.33 11.85
N LEU A 393 12.79 -6.62 11.42
CA LEU A 393 11.47 -7.22 11.17
C LEU A 393 11.51 -8.25 10.04
N VAL A 394 12.23 -7.94 8.96
CA VAL A 394 12.35 -8.86 7.83
C VAL A 394 13.10 -10.10 8.26
N ARG A 395 14.28 -9.97 8.88
CA ARG A 395 15.06 -11.12 9.36
C ARG A 395 14.24 -12.07 10.25
N ASP A 396 13.53 -11.52 11.24
CA ASP A 396 12.68 -12.34 12.13
C ASP A 396 11.55 -13.06 11.36
N ALA A 397 11.05 -12.43 10.29
CA ALA A 397 9.95 -12.95 9.49
C ALA A 397 10.36 -13.97 8.43
N THR A 398 11.59 -13.88 7.90
CA THR A 398 12.01 -14.60 6.70
C THR A 398 12.97 -15.76 6.96
N SER A 399 13.63 -15.82 8.11
CA SER A 399 14.53 -16.92 8.46
C SER A 399 14.39 -17.38 9.92
N ASP A 400 14.87 -18.60 10.20
CA ASP A 400 15.01 -19.13 11.57
C ASP A 400 16.41 -18.89 12.16
N GLU A 401 17.37 -18.40 11.38
CA GLU A 401 18.68 -18.01 11.88
C GLU A 401 18.57 -16.73 12.71
N GLN A 402 18.40 -16.90 14.02
CA GLN A 402 18.81 -15.89 14.98
C GLN A 402 20.33 -15.77 14.88
N ASP A 403 20.84 -14.64 14.39
CA ASP A 403 22.26 -14.30 14.49
C ASP A 403 22.70 -14.54 15.95
N ALA A 404 23.42 -15.63 16.18
CA ALA A 404 24.20 -15.77 17.39
C ALA A 404 25.14 -14.55 17.43
N PRO A 405 25.23 -13.81 18.56
CA PRO A 405 26.10 -12.66 18.62
C PRO A 405 27.50 -13.08 18.19
N SER A 406 28.06 -12.39 17.21
CA SER A 406 29.42 -12.64 16.74
C SER A 406 30.37 -12.35 17.89
N ASP A 407 30.79 -13.41 18.57
CA ASP A 407 31.84 -13.37 19.57
C ASP A 407 33.17 -13.22 18.83
N ARG A 408 33.65 -11.97 18.65
CA ARG A 408 35.06 -11.63 18.40
C ARG A 408 35.41 -10.25 18.94
#